data_AF-A0A3P7DR10-F1
#
_entry.id   AF-A0A3P7DR10-F1
#
_cell.length_a   1.000
_cell.length_b   1.000
_cell.length_c   1.000
_cell.angle_alpha   90.00
_cell.angle_beta   90.00
_cell.angle_gamma   90.00
#
_symmetry.space_group_name_H-M   'P 1'
#
loop_
_entity.id
_entity.type
_entity.pdbx_description
1 polymer ?
#
loop_
_entity_poly.entity_id
_entity_poly.type
_entity_poly.pdbx_seq_one_letter_code
_entity_poly.pdbx_strand_id
1 'polypeptide(L)'
;MHLIPPSIFFLVSAGHSASWTLPEDRNSLTDPSLTPPLNWCSVFYYELNNRVGDVFHASKPKLTVDGFTEPSYGTDRFSLGGLSHVNRPLQVEMTRRHIGTSYLTPKRAQELLTLNLGSAFALERKMEAKFPSRGLNLHYISSEVFVECLSDAAIFVQSPSCNRLNNWHPATVVKVPPRCNLKLFDNREFAELLAQSVSRNYETVFSLTHMCFIRISFVKGWGADYRRQTVTSTPCWIELHLNEPLKWLDRVLQEMGSPSTPCTSVS
;
A
#
# COMPACT_ATOMS: atom_id res chain seq x y z
N MET A 1 17.83 4.70 -11.22
CA MET A 1 17.37 5.86 -12.01
C MET A 1 16.06 5.45 -12.68
N HIS A 2 14.92 5.67 -12.02
CA HIS A 2 13.62 5.39 -12.62
C HIS A 2 13.17 6.66 -13.35
N LEU A 3 13.55 6.72 -14.63
CA LEU A 3 13.11 7.75 -15.55
C LEU A 3 11.60 7.64 -15.73
N ILE A 4 10.94 8.80 -15.77
CA ILE A 4 9.56 8.90 -16.25
C ILE A 4 9.49 8.17 -17.60
N PRO A 5 8.48 7.32 -17.86
CA PRO A 5 8.30 6.71 -19.17
C PRO A 5 8.35 7.78 -20.27
N PRO A 6 9.11 7.58 -21.36
CA PRO A 6 9.26 8.55 -22.44
C PRO A 6 7.91 9.06 -23.00
N SER A 7 6.87 8.24 -22.91
CA SER A 7 5.49 8.54 -23.30
C SER A 7 4.87 9.73 -22.56
N ILE A 8 5.25 10.00 -21.32
CA ILE A 8 4.76 11.18 -20.56
C ILE A 8 5.51 12.44 -21.00
N PHE A 9 6.81 12.32 -21.31
CA PHE A 9 7.64 13.45 -21.77
C PHE A 9 7.16 14.03 -23.11
N PHE A 10 6.70 13.19 -24.04
CA PHE A 10 6.25 13.64 -25.36
C PHE A 10 4.90 14.37 -25.34
N LEU A 11 4.02 14.10 -24.36
CA LEU A 11 2.69 14.70 -24.31
C LEU A 11 2.68 16.14 -23.78
N VAL A 12 3.62 16.50 -22.92
CA VAL A 12 3.77 17.87 -22.40
C VAL A 12 4.32 18.81 -23.48
N SER A 13 5.06 18.29 -24.45
CA SER A 13 5.70 19.09 -25.51
C SER A 13 4.77 19.43 -26.70
N ALA A 14 3.62 18.77 -26.82
CA ALA A 14 2.69 18.99 -27.94
C ALA A 14 1.80 20.25 -27.80
N GLY A 15 1.88 20.97 -26.68
CA GLY A 15 0.99 22.10 -26.38
C GLY A 15 1.57 23.49 -26.59
N HIS A 16 2.86 23.73 -26.32
CA HIS A 16 3.45 25.07 -26.43
C HIS A 16 4.95 24.97 -26.75
N SER A 17 5.41 25.85 -27.63
CA SER A 17 6.82 26.08 -27.97
C SER A 17 7.67 26.28 -26.70
N ALA A 18 8.32 25.22 -26.23
CA ALA A 18 9.41 25.31 -25.27
C ALA A 18 10.50 24.32 -25.71
N SER A 19 11.50 24.83 -26.43
CA SER A 19 12.73 24.12 -26.72
C SER A 19 13.53 23.93 -25.43
N TRP A 20 13.67 22.70 -24.96
CA TRP A 20 14.63 22.37 -23.90
C TRP A 20 15.94 21.89 -24.52
N THR A 21 16.95 22.75 -24.53
CA THR A 21 18.35 22.31 -24.65
C THR A 21 18.78 21.68 -23.33
N LEU A 22 19.39 20.49 -23.38
CA LEU A 22 20.00 19.84 -22.22
C LEU A 22 21.03 20.80 -21.57
N PRO A 23 21.04 21.00 -20.24
CA PRO A 23 22.09 21.79 -19.61
C PRO A 23 23.38 20.96 -19.55
N GLU A 24 24.46 21.48 -20.16
CA GLU A 24 25.80 20.87 -20.12
C GLU A 24 26.58 21.11 -18.82
N ASP A 25 26.00 21.78 -17.81
CA ASP A 25 26.73 22.10 -16.58
C ASP A 25 26.39 21.18 -15.41
N ARG A 26 27.35 20.32 -15.08
CA ARG A 26 27.28 19.21 -14.14
C ARG A 26 27.26 19.63 -12.64
N ASN A 27 27.05 20.90 -12.28
CA ASN A 27 27.29 21.33 -10.89
C ASN A 27 26.34 22.36 -10.25
N SER A 28 25.17 22.61 -10.81
CA SER A 28 24.14 23.38 -10.12
C SER A 28 22.76 22.93 -10.58
N LEU A 29 22.02 22.21 -9.73
CA LEU A 29 20.56 21.99 -9.74
C LEU A 29 20.24 20.81 -8.81
N THR A 30 20.08 21.04 -7.51
CA THR A 30 19.28 20.14 -6.67
C THR A 30 17.87 20.69 -6.62
N ASP A 31 17.09 20.42 -7.66
CA ASP A 31 15.63 20.52 -7.55
C ASP A 31 15.17 19.43 -6.54
N PRO A 32 14.57 19.81 -5.40
CA PRO A 32 14.09 18.83 -4.42
C PRO A 32 13.03 17.87 -4.99
N SER A 33 12.40 18.20 -6.13
CA SER A 33 11.42 17.36 -6.83
C SER A 33 12.03 16.18 -7.62
N LEU A 34 13.35 16.20 -7.86
CA LEU A 34 14.09 15.17 -8.62
C LEU A 34 14.66 14.05 -7.75
N THR A 35 14.46 14.09 -6.44
CA THR A 35 14.85 12.98 -5.55
C THR A 35 13.84 11.83 -5.71
N PRO A 36 14.30 10.59 -6.02
CA PRO A 36 13.42 9.44 -5.96
C PRO A 36 12.80 9.39 -4.56
N PRO A 37 11.49 9.09 -4.44
CA PRO A 37 10.89 9.00 -3.12
C PRO A 37 11.72 8.04 -2.27
N LEU A 38 12.20 8.51 -1.11
CA LEU A 38 12.95 7.67 -0.17
C LEU A 38 12.14 6.42 0.22
N ASN A 39 10.81 6.55 0.16
CA ASN A 39 9.83 5.53 0.49
C ASN A 39 8.91 5.27 -0.71
N TRP A 40 8.76 4.03 -1.17
CA TRP A 40 7.90 3.71 -2.32
C TRP A 40 6.41 3.68 -1.94
N CYS A 41 6.07 3.44 -0.67
CA CYS A 41 4.70 3.40 -0.18
C CYS A 41 4.57 3.98 1.23
N SER A 42 3.44 4.62 1.49
CA SER A 42 3.00 5.01 2.84
C SER A 42 1.78 4.17 3.24
N VAL A 43 1.75 3.69 4.48
CA VAL A 43 0.74 2.75 4.98
C VAL A 43 0.04 3.35 6.18
N PHE A 44 -1.29 3.34 6.13
CA PHE A 44 -2.17 3.85 7.16
C PHE A 44 -2.99 2.71 7.71
N TYR A 45 -3.01 2.52 9.02
CA TYR A 45 -3.83 1.49 9.67
C TYR A 45 -5.10 2.07 10.26
N TYR A 46 -6.19 1.33 10.07
CA TYR A 46 -7.53 1.71 10.50
C TYR A 46 -8.22 0.57 11.23
N GLU A 47 -8.96 0.95 12.26
CA GLU A 47 -9.92 0.09 12.96
C GLU A 47 -11.31 0.71 12.79
N LEU A 48 -12.16 0.04 12.01
CA LEU A 48 -13.43 0.60 11.55
C LEU A 48 -13.20 1.92 10.78
N ASN A 49 -13.76 3.03 11.24
CA ASN A 49 -13.59 4.37 10.68
C ASN A 49 -12.49 5.19 11.37
N ASN A 50 -11.80 4.64 12.37
CA ASN A 50 -10.79 5.36 13.12
C ASN A 50 -9.40 5.01 12.62
N ARG A 51 -8.58 6.04 12.37
CA ARG A 51 -7.15 5.88 12.11
C ARG A 51 -6.43 5.56 13.42
N VAL A 52 -5.58 4.53 13.41
CA VAL A 52 -4.89 4.02 14.60
C VAL A 52 -3.39 3.97 14.35
N GLY A 53 -2.62 4.66 15.20
CA GLY A 53 -1.16 4.75 15.07
C GLY A 53 -0.69 5.76 14.02
N ASP A 54 0.64 5.86 13.91
CA ASP A 54 1.31 6.75 12.97
C ASP A 54 1.36 6.16 11.55
N VAL A 55 1.70 7.01 10.56
CA VAL A 55 1.94 6.53 9.19
C VAL A 55 3.21 5.70 9.18
N PHE A 56 3.16 4.52 8.56
CA PHE A 56 4.34 3.74 8.29
C PHE A 56 4.86 4.04 6.88
N HIS A 57 6.15 4.33 6.73
CA HIS A 57 6.76 4.60 5.44
C HIS A 57 7.72 3.47 5.05
N ALA A 58 7.47 2.85 3.90
CA ALA A 58 8.25 1.72 3.41
C ALA A 58 9.34 2.20 2.43
N SER A 59 10.61 2.02 2.79
CA SER A 59 11.75 2.29 1.89
C SER A 59 12.34 1.03 1.28
N LYS A 60 12.23 -0.12 1.96
CA LYS A 60 12.72 -1.40 1.45
C LYS A 60 11.71 -2.00 0.46
N PRO A 61 12.17 -2.72 -0.58
CA PRO A 61 11.28 -3.29 -1.60
C PRO A 61 10.32 -4.35 -1.05
N LYS A 62 10.60 -4.92 0.13
CA LYS A 62 9.70 -5.81 0.84
C LYS A 62 9.25 -5.15 2.14
N LEU A 63 7.93 -5.10 2.34
CA LEU A 63 7.29 -4.69 3.60
C LEU A 63 6.44 -5.85 4.13
N THR A 64 6.64 -6.22 5.39
CA THR A 64 5.78 -7.15 6.12
C THR A 64 4.82 -6.37 7.00
N VAL A 65 3.51 -6.59 6.88
CA VAL A 65 2.50 -6.04 7.80
C VAL A 65 1.92 -7.18 8.59
N ASP A 66 2.12 -7.19 9.91
CA ASP A 66 1.73 -8.29 10.79
C ASP A 66 1.01 -7.81 12.05
N GLY A 67 0.52 -8.74 12.86
CA GLY A 67 -0.13 -8.41 14.14
C GLY A 67 0.74 -8.65 15.37
N PHE A 68 2.06 -8.77 15.21
CA PHE A 68 2.98 -8.95 16.34
C PHE A 68 3.20 -7.63 17.11
N THR A 69 3.86 -7.71 18.26
CA THR A 69 4.10 -6.56 19.15
C THR A 69 5.52 -6.03 19.09
N GLU A 70 6.36 -6.57 18.21
CA GLU A 70 7.73 -6.08 18.06
C GLU A 70 7.71 -4.66 17.49
N PRO A 71 8.41 -3.70 18.10
CA PRO A 71 8.44 -2.34 17.60
C PRO A 71 9.07 -2.28 16.21
N SER A 72 8.45 -1.51 15.32
CA SER A 72 8.90 -1.28 13.96
C SER A 72 10.11 -0.33 13.92
N TYR A 73 11.30 -0.81 14.31
CA TYR A 73 12.54 -0.02 14.21
C TYR A 73 13.08 0.10 12.78
N GLY A 74 12.66 -0.80 11.89
CA GLY A 74 13.01 -0.81 10.47
C GLY A 74 11.87 -0.37 9.56
N THR A 75 12.18 -0.15 8.28
CA THR A 75 11.23 0.28 7.23
C THR A 75 10.68 -0.88 6.39
N ASP A 76 10.90 -2.12 6.83
CA ASP A 76 10.45 -3.39 6.21
C ASP A 76 9.40 -4.15 7.01
N ARG A 77 9.02 -3.66 8.20
CA ARG A 77 8.05 -4.36 9.04
C ARG A 77 7.15 -3.38 9.79
N PHE A 78 5.85 -3.47 9.54
CA PHE A 78 4.82 -2.72 10.24
C PHE A 78 4.00 -3.64 11.15
N SER A 79 4.30 -3.58 12.45
CA SER A 79 3.68 -4.43 13.47
C SER A 79 2.42 -3.77 14.04
N LEU A 80 1.26 -4.26 13.63
CA LEU A 80 -0.03 -3.71 14.07
C LEU A 80 -0.33 -4.04 15.52
N GLY A 81 0.22 -5.12 16.07
CA GLY A 81 -0.11 -5.67 17.40
C GLY A 81 0.20 -4.71 18.55
N GLY A 82 1.25 -3.91 18.42
CA GLY A 82 1.65 -2.90 19.41
C GLY A 82 0.81 -1.62 19.42
N LEU A 83 -0.05 -1.40 18.42
CA LEU A 83 -0.84 -0.17 18.30
C LEU A 83 -1.97 -0.14 19.34
N SER A 84 -2.01 0.92 20.14
CA SER A 84 -3.05 1.17 21.14
C SER A 84 -4.25 1.91 20.54
N HIS A 85 -5.45 1.56 20.99
CA HIS A 85 -6.69 2.25 20.64
C HIS A 85 -7.63 2.17 21.84
N VAL A 86 -7.99 3.32 22.39
CA VAL A 86 -8.90 3.42 23.55
C VAL A 86 -10.29 2.97 23.12
N ASN A 87 -10.96 2.15 23.94
CA ASN A 87 -12.30 1.58 23.66
C ASN A 87 -12.37 0.69 22.41
N ARG A 88 -11.30 -0.06 22.12
CA ARG A 88 -11.28 -1.03 21.01
C ARG A 88 -12.44 -2.04 21.12
N PRO A 89 -13.33 -2.14 20.12
CA PRO A 89 -14.43 -3.10 20.16
C PRO A 89 -13.95 -4.55 20.08
N LEU A 90 -14.69 -5.47 20.72
CA LEU A 90 -14.33 -6.89 20.77
C LEU A 90 -14.14 -7.53 19.38
N GLN A 91 -14.93 -7.13 18.38
CA GLN A 91 -14.79 -7.62 17.00
C GLN A 91 -13.43 -7.27 16.37
N VAL A 92 -12.87 -6.12 16.74
CA VAL A 92 -11.56 -5.65 16.29
C VAL A 92 -10.47 -6.45 16.96
N GLU A 93 -10.56 -6.65 18.28
CA GLU A 93 -9.61 -7.50 19.02
C GLU A 93 -9.58 -8.93 18.50
N MET A 94 -10.75 -9.52 18.24
CA MET A 94 -10.84 -10.86 17.65
C MET A 94 -10.18 -10.90 16.28
N THR A 95 -10.36 -9.88 15.44
CA THR A 95 -9.75 -9.81 14.11
C THR A 95 -8.23 -9.69 14.22
N ARG A 96 -7.72 -8.80 15.08
CA ARG A 96 -6.27 -8.59 15.30
C ARG A 96 -5.55 -9.86 15.72
N ARG A 97 -6.18 -10.72 16.53
CA ARG A 97 -5.63 -12.03 16.91
C ARG A 97 -5.41 -12.96 15.71
N HIS A 98 -6.19 -12.81 14.63
CA HIS A 98 -5.99 -13.58 13.40
C HIS A 98 -4.94 -12.94 12.45
N ILE A 99 -4.57 -11.68 12.69
CA ILE A 99 -3.50 -10.99 11.94
C ILE A 99 -2.12 -11.38 12.51
N GLY A 100 -2.00 -11.42 13.84
CA GLY A 100 -0.77 -11.79 14.54
C GLY A 100 -1.02 -12.80 15.65
N THR A 101 -0.37 -13.95 15.50
CA THR A 101 -0.26 -15.07 16.45
C THR A 101 -1.39 -16.10 16.43
N SER A 102 -1.05 -17.27 15.88
CA SER A 102 -1.63 -18.57 16.23
C SER A 102 -1.29 -18.95 17.69
N TYR A 103 -2.25 -18.81 18.62
CA TYR A 103 -2.47 -19.59 19.85
C TYR A 103 -1.33 -19.96 20.85
N LEU A 104 -0.07 -19.59 20.63
CA LEU A 104 1.05 -19.85 21.54
C LEU A 104 1.72 -18.53 21.88
N THR A 105 1.49 -18.05 23.09
CA THR A 105 2.23 -16.93 23.66
C THR A 105 3.71 -17.32 23.81
N PRO A 106 4.66 -16.38 23.69
CA PRO A 106 6.08 -16.63 23.96
C PRO A 106 6.30 -17.29 25.34
N LYS A 107 5.44 -16.99 26.32
CA LYS A 107 5.45 -17.62 27.66
C LYS A 107 5.23 -19.14 27.64
N ARG A 108 4.31 -19.64 26.81
CA ARG A 108 4.02 -21.09 26.68
C ARG A 108 5.06 -21.82 25.82
N ALA A 109 5.62 -21.11 24.83
CA ALA A 109 6.78 -21.58 24.07
C ALA A 109 8.02 -21.71 24.97
N GLN A 110 8.24 -20.73 25.87
CA GLN A 110 9.37 -20.71 26.80
C GLN A 110 9.31 -21.83 27.84
N GLU A 111 8.12 -22.19 28.35
CA GLU A 111 7.94 -23.39 29.19
C GLU A 111 8.31 -24.69 28.47
N LEU A 112 7.97 -24.83 27.18
CA LEU A 112 8.35 -25.99 26.36
C LEU A 112 9.84 -25.99 25.96
N LEU A 113 10.47 -24.81 25.91
CA LEU A 113 11.90 -24.62 25.62
C LEU A 113 12.78 -25.04 26.81
N THR A 114 12.35 -24.83 28.06
CA THR A 114 13.08 -25.27 29.26
C THR A 114 13.27 -26.79 29.36
N LEU A 115 12.50 -27.57 28.60
CA LEU A 115 12.55 -29.04 28.60
C LEU A 115 13.54 -29.64 27.59
N ASN A 116 14.16 -28.85 26.69
CA ASN A 116 15.12 -29.36 25.72
C ASN A 116 16.37 -28.45 25.63
N LEU A 117 17.34 -28.72 26.52
CA LEU A 117 18.67 -28.12 26.43
C LEU A 117 19.45 -28.69 25.23
N GLY A 118 19.38 -28.00 24.10
CA GLY A 118 20.27 -28.24 22.97
C GLY A 118 19.73 -27.62 21.69
N SER A 119 20.34 -26.52 21.25
CA SER A 119 20.08 -25.79 19.98
C SER A 119 18.90 -24.79 19.97
N ALA A 120 18.96 -23.78 20.83
CA ALA A 120 18.05 -22.62 20.78
C ALA A 120 17.94 -22.02 19.35
N PHE A 121 19.05 -21.85 18.64
CA PHE A 121 19.09 -21.29 17.28
C PHE A 121 18.45 -22.18 16.18
N ALA A 122 18.58 -23.50 16.27
CA ALA A 122 17.99 -24.41 15.27
C ALA A 122 16.49 -24.61 15.52
N LEU A 123 16.07 -24.51 16.79
CA LEU A 123 14.68 -24.60 17.19
C LEU A 123 13.93 -23.29 16.90
N GLU A 124 14.58 -22.13 17.03
CA GLU A 124 14.02 -20.83 16.64
C GLU A 124 13.65 -20.79 15.16
N ARG A 125 14.57 -21.21 14.25
CA ARG A 125 14.24 -21.37 12.82
C ARG A 125 13.16 -22.42 12.56
N LYS A 126 13.11 -23.50 13.35
CA LYS A 126 12.05 -24.53 13.26
C LYS A 126 10.70 -24.01 13.77
N MET A 127 10.66 -23.14 14.77
CA MET A 127 9.44 -22.52 15.31
C MET A 127 8.93 -21.42 14.37
N GLU A 128 9.83 -20.65 13.78
CA GLU A 128 9.55 -19.66 12.73
C GLU A 128 8.98 -20.31 11.46
N ALA A 129 9.39 -21.54 11.15
CA ALA A 129 8.81 -22.38 10.11
C ALA A 129 7.49 -23.08 10.53
N LYS A 130 7.22 -23.25 11.84
CA LYS A 130 6.08 -24.02 12.39
C LYS A 130 4.86 -23.16 12.75
N PHE A 131 5.01 -21.84 12.92
CA PHE A 131 3.91 -20.92 13.25
C PHE A 131 3.83 -19.71 12.31
N PRO A 132 3.49 -19.89 11.02
CA PRO A 132 3.39 -18.79 10.09
C PRO A 132 2.00 -18.12 10.16
N SER A 133 1.78 -17.23 11.13
CA SER A 133 0.70 -16.24 11.03
C SER A 133 1.35 -14.86 10.89
N ARG A 134 1.69 -14.47 9.66
CA ARG A 134 2.58 -13.33 9.37
C ARG A 134 1.88 -12.20 8.60
N GLY A 135 0.59 -11.97 8.90
CA GLY A 135 -0.24 -10.95 8.25
C GLY A 135 -0.16 -10.99 6.71
N LEU A 136 0.52 -10.02 6.10
CA LEU A 136 0.78 -9.96 4.66
C LEU A 136 2.20 -9.44 4.36
N ASN A 137 2.72 -9.81 3.20
CA ASN A 137 3.85 -9.12 2.59
C ASN A 137 3.39 -8.25 1.44
N LEU A 138 4.03 -7.11 1.28
CA LEU A 138 4.01 -6.29 0.08
C LEU A 138 5.40 -6.33 -0.55
N HIS A 139 5.44 -6.57 -1.86
CA HIS A 139 6.67 -6.62 -2.63
C HIS A 139 6.61 -5.59 -3.74
N TYR A 140 7.61 -4.72 -3.81
CA TYR A 140 7.84 -3.79 -4.89
C TYR A 140 9.02 -4.29 -5.73
N ILE A 141 8.71 -4.89 -6.87
CA ILE A 141 9.68 -5.56 -7.75
C ILE A 141 9.43 -5.08 -9.17
N SER A 142 10.47 -4.63 -9.87
CA SER A 142 10.38 -4.25 -11.29
C SER A 142 9.28 -3.23 -11.61
N SER A 143 9.05 -2.27 -10.71
CA SER A 143 7.99 -1.26 -10.85
C SER A 143 6.55 -1.80 -10.78
N GLU A 144 6.38 -2.99 -10.20
CA GLU A 144 5.09 -3.61 -9.90
C GLU A 144 4.96 -3.82 -8.39
N VAL A 145 3.72 -3.74 -7.89
CA VAL A 145 3.41 -4.00 -6.48
C VAL A 145 2.60 -5.28 -6.37
N PHE A 146 3.06 -6.22 -5.55
CA PHE A 146 2.38 -7.46 -5.23
C PHE A 146 2.04 -7.53 -3.75
N VAL A 147 0.91 -8.16 -3.43
CA VAL A 147 0.60 -8.61 -2.08
C VAL A 147 0.69 -10.12 -2.00
N GLU A 148 1.18 -10.62 -0.89
CA GLU A 148 1.20 -12.04 -0.55
C GLU A 148 0.53 -12.22 0.81
N CYS A 149 -0.49 -13.06 0.86
CA CYS A 149 -1.21 -13.37 2.09
C CYS A 149 -0.43 -14.43 2.88
N LEU A 150 0.15 -14.02 4.01
CA LEU A 150 0.87 -14.92 4.92
C LEU A 150 0.05 -15.30 6.16
N SER A 151 -1.16 -14.77 6.29
CA SER A 151 -2.10 -15.14 7.35
C SER A 151 -2.85 -16.41 6.94
N ASP A 152 -3.25 -17.20 7.94
CA ASP A 152 -4.18 -18.32 7.76
C ASP A 152 -5.61 -17.85 7.43
N ALA A 153 -5.88 -16.56 7.61
CA ALA A 153 -7.11 -15.92 7.18
C ALA A 153 -6.90 -15.17 5.86
N ALA A 154 -7.91 -15.21 4.99
CA ALA A 154 -7.89 -14.47 3.74
C ALA A 154 -7.81 -12.95 3.99
N ILE A 155 -7.16 -12.24 3.06
CA ILE A 155 -7.20 -10.78 2.96
C ILE A 155 -8.09 -10.37 1.80
N PHE A 156 -8.62 -9.16 1.88
CA PHE A 156 -9.55 -8.62 0.90
C PHE A 156 -8.98 -7.31 0.39
N VAL A 157 -8.82 -7.20 -0.93
CA VAL A 157 -8.04 -6.14 -1.55
C VAL A 157 -8.93 -5.38 -2.52
N GLN A 158 -8.93 -4.06 -2.42
CA GLN A 158 -9.48 -3.17 -3.43
C GLN A 158 -8.32 -2.38 -4.04
N SER A 159 -7.94 -2.76 -5.26
CA SER A 159 -7.00 -2.01 -6.08
C SER A 159 -7.69 -1.63 -7.38
N PRO A 160 -7.98 -0.34 -7.62
CA PRO A 160 -8.56 0.11 -8.88
C PRO A 160 -7.72 -0.26 -10.11
N SER A 161 -6.39 -0.24 -9.99
CA SER A 161 -5.47 -0.66 -11.05
C SER A 161 -5.63 -2.14 -11.40
N CYS A 162 -5.65 -3.01 -10.40
CA CYS A 162 -5.87 -4.45 -10.60
C CYS A 162 -7.26 -4.73 -11.18
N ASN A 163 -8.29 -4.03 -10.69
CA ASN A 163 -9.66 -4.17 -11.18
C ASN A 163 -9.78 -3.77 -12.65
N ARG A 164 -9.12 -2.68 -13.05
CA ARG A 164 -9.09 -2.22 -14.44
C ARG A 164 -8.43 -3.26 -15.36
N LEU A 165 -7.28 -3.81 -14.97
CA LEU A 165 -6.58 -4.83 -15.75
C LEU A 165 -7.44 -6.07 -16.02
N ASN A 166 -8.33 -6.41 -15.09
CA ASN A 166 -9.25 -7.54 -15.20
C ASN A 166 -10.65 -7.16 -15.74
N ASN A 167 -10.87 -5.92 -16.18
CA ASN A 167 -12.16 -5.39 -16.62
C ASN A 167 -13.29 -5.51 -15.57
N TRP A 168 -12.94 -5.39 -14.29
CA TRP A 168 -13.89 -5.35 -13.19
C TRP A 168 -14.26 -3.91 -12.80
N HIS A 169 -15.38 -3.76 -12.10
CA HIS A 169 -15.77 -2.48 -11.54
C HIS A 169 -14.66 -1.93 -10.62
N PRO A 170 -14.31 -0.63 -10.65
CA PRO A 170 -13.20 -0.08 -9.85
C PRO A 170 -13.36 -0.31 -8.34
N ALA A 171 -14.59 -0.39 -7.85
CA ALA A 171 -14.90 -0.66 -6.45
C ALA A 171 -14.88 -2.16 -6.06
N THR A 172 -14.61 -3.07 -7.00
CA THR A 172 -14.56 -4.52 -6.74
C THR A 172 -13.51 -4.85 -5.68
N VAL A 173 -13.85 -5.80 -4.81
CA VAL A 173 -12.98 -6.28 -3.75
C VAL A 173 -12.60 -7.72 -4.06
N VAL A 174 -11.31 -7.95 -4.25
CA VAL A 174 -10.74 -9.25 -4.58
C VAL A 174 -10.34 -9.96 -3.30
N LYS A 175 -10.83 -11.19 -3.11
CA LYS A 175 -10.41 -12.06 -2.01
C LYS A 175 -9.10 -12.75 -2.38
N VAL A 176 -8.08 -12.59 -1.55
CA VAL A 176 -6.80 -13.31 -1.66
C VAL A 176 -6.75 -14.38 -0.56
N PRO A 177 -6.84 -15.67 -0.91
CA PRO A 177 -6.75 -16.76 0.06
C PRO A 177 -5.38 -16.83 0.74
N PRO A 178 -5.28 -17.55 1.88
CA PRO A 178 -4.01 -17.85 2.53
C PRO A 178 -2.99 -18.43 1.55
N ARG A 179 -1.74 -17.97 1.64
CA ARG A 179 -0.61 -18.40 0.80
C ARG A 179 -0.72 -18.09 -0.69
N CYS A 180 -1.71 -17.29 -1.09
CA CYS A 180 -1.80 -16.75 -2.44
C CYS A 180 -1.17 -15.36 -2.51
N ASN A 181 -0.74 -14.99 -3.71
CA ASN A 181 -0.32 -13.64 -4.05
C ASN A 181 -1.25 -13.02 -5.10
N LEU A 182 -1.23 -11.69 -5.18
CA LEU A 182 -2.00 -10.90 -6.13
C LEU A 182 -1.19 -9.69 -6.57
N LYS A 183 -1.16 -9.42 -7.88
CA LYS A 183 -0.62 -8.17 -8.43
C LYS A 183 -1.58 -7.02 -8.12
N LEU A 184 -1.12 -6.05 -7.35
CA LEU A 184 -1.91 -4.88 -6.96
C LEU A 184 -1.81 -3.75 -7.97
N PHE A 185 -0.60 -3.48 -8.47
CA PHE A 185 -0.35 -2.27 -9.24
C PHE A 185 0.78 -2.50 -10.26
N ASP A 186 0.64 -1.83 -11.40
CA ASP A 186 1.65 -1.79 -12.46
C ASP A 186 1.92 -0.32 -12.82
N ASN A 187 3.15 0.15 -12.60
CA ASN A 187 3.54 1.51 -12.94
C ASN A 187 3.44 1.78 -14.44
N ARG A 188 3.70 0.80 -15.31
CA ARG A 188 3.65 0.98 -16.76
C ARG A 188 2.21 1.25 -17.22
N GLU A 189 1.27 0.44 -16.75
CA GLU A 189 -0.15 0.61 -17.09
C GLU A 189 -0.68 1.96 -16.58
N PHE A 190 -0.29 2.34 -15.36
CA PHE A 190 -0.67 3.64 -14.81
C PHE A 190 -0.10 4.81 -15.62
N ALA A 191 1.15 4.73 -16.06
CA ALA A 191 1.76 5.76 -16.90
C ALA A 191 1.06 5.90 -18.26
N GLU A 192 0.70 4.78 -18.90
CA GLU A 192 -0.05 4.77 -20.16
C GLU A 192 -1.46 5.38 -19.96
N LEU A 193 -2.12 5.08 -18.85
CA LEU A 193 -3.41 5.68 -18.48
C LEU A 193 -3.30 7.19 -18.20
N LEU A 194 -2.27 7.60 -17.45
CA LEU A 194 -2.02 9.00 -17.15
C LEU A 194 -1.83 9.79 -18.44
N ALA A 195 -0.97 9.30 -19.34
CA ALA A 195 -0.74 9.86 -20.67
C ALA A 195 -2.03 10.07 -21.47
N GLN A 196 -2.92 9.07 -21.51
CA GLN A 196 -4.21 9.18 -22.20
C GLN A 196 -5.21 10.13 -21.53
N SER A 197 -5.04 10.41 -20.23
CA SER A 197 -5.95 11.23 -19.44
C SER A 197 -5.58 12.71 -19.49
N VAL A 198 -4.29 13.05 -19.66
CA VAL A 198 -3.80 14.44 -19.79
C VAL A 198 -4.49 15.17 -20.93
N SER A 199 -4.73 14.48 -22.05
CA SER A 199 -5.36 15.07 -23.24
C SER A 199 -6.87 15.28 -23.09
N ARG A 200 -7.50 14.84 -21.99
CA ARG A 200 -8.95 14.90 -21.81
C ARG A 200 -9.39 16.12 -21.01
N ASN A 201 -9.15 16.09 -19.69
CA ASN A 201 -9.52 17.15 -18.78
C ASN A 201 -8.82 16.99 -17.42
N TYR A 202 -8.79 18.08 -16.65
CA TYR A 202 -8.21 18.11 -15.30
C TYR A 202 -8.90 17.10 -14.36
N GLU A 203 -10.23 17.01 -14.39
CA GLU A 203 -11.00 16.14 -13.49
C GLU A 203 -10.69 14.66 -13.66
N THR A 204 -10.45 14.19 -14.91
CA THR A 204 -10.06 12.78 -15.15
C THR A 204 -8.70 12.51 -14.53
N VAL A 205 -7.73 13.40 -14.71
CA VAL A 205 -6.40 13.22 -14.11
C VAL A 205 -6.46 13.32 -12.60
N PHE A 206 -7.20 14.27 -12.04
CA PHE A 206 -7.40 14.36 -10.59
C PHE A 206 -8.07 13.10 -10.04
N SER A 207 -9.03 12.51 -10.75
CA SER A 207 -9.67 11.26 -10.37
C SER A 207 -8.69 10.06 -10.33
N LEU A 208 -7.62 10.07 -11.14
CA LEU A 208 -6.57 9.05 -11.11
C LEU A 208 -5.82 8.98 -9.78
N THR A 209 -5.91 10.01 -8.92
CA THR A 209 -5.40 9.94 -7.54
C THR A 209 -5.92 8.70 -6.82
N HIS A 210 -7.18 8.30 -7.07
CA HIS A 210 -7.79 7.12 -6.47
C HIS A 210 -7.14 5.79 -6.92
N MET A 211 -6.48 5.76 -8.08
CA MET A 211 -5.76 4.57 -8.57
C MET A 211 -4.49 4.31 -7.73
N CYS A 212 -3.92 5.36 -7.14
CA CYS A 212 -2.72 5.28 -6.31
C CYS A 212 -3.01 4.80 -4.89
N PHE A 213 -4.29 4.64 -4.54
CA PHE A 213 -4.74 4.20 -3.22
C PHE A 213 -5.27 2.78 -3.28
N ILE A 214 -4.66 1.91 -2.48
CA ILE A 214 -5.06 0.50 -2.38
C ILE A 214 -5.53 0.23 -0.96
N ARG A 215 -6.67 -0.42 -0.82
CA ARG A 215 -7.24 -0.77 0.49
C ARG A 215 -7.17 -2.26 0.70
N ILE A 216 -6.70 -2.68 1.86
CA ILE A 216 -6.60 -4.10 2.22
C ILE A 216 -7.24 -4.31 3.58
N SER A 217 -8.25 -5.16 3.66
CA SER A 217 -8.85 -5.60 4.92
C SER A 217 -8.37 -6.99 5.30
N PHE A 218 -8.19 -7.20 6.61
CA PHE A 218 -7.79 -8.48 7.16
C PHE A 218 -9.00 -9.28 7.61
N VAL A 219 -9.03 -10.58 7.30
CA VAL A 219 -10.01 -11.59 7.77
C VAL A 219 -11.44 -11.39 7.27
N LYS A 220 -11.92 -10.15 7.12
CA LYS A 220 -13.31 -9.82 6.78
C LYS A 220 -13.36 -9.03 5.48
N GLY A 221 -14.17 -9.50 4.54
CA GLY A 221 -14.45 -8.82 3.28
C GLY A 221 -15.51 -7.73 3.38
N TRP A 222 -15.51 -6.87 2.38
CA TRP A 222 -16.52 -5.83 2.13
C TRP A 222 -16.80 -5.72 0.62
N GLY A 223 -17.84 -4.99 0.25
CA GLY A 223 -18.28 -4.78 -1.13
C GLY A 223 -19.62 -5.46 -1.42
N ALA A 224 -20.02 -5.48 -2.69
CA ALA A 224 -21.33 -5.95 -3.15
C ALA A 224 -21.66 -7.38 -2.68
N ASP A 225 -20.65 -8.27 -2.67
CA ASP A 225 -20.81 -9.68 -2.30
C ASP A 225 -20.76 -9.95 -0.79
N TYR A 226 -20.67 -8.91 0.04
CA TYR A 226 -20.50 -9.03 1.48
C TYR A 226 -21.57 -8.24 2.23
N ARG A 227 -21.84 -8.67 3.47
CA ARG A 227 -22.72 -7.90 4.38
C ARG A 227 -22.24 -6.46 4.62
N ARG A 228 -20.92 -6.23 4.55
CA ARG A 228 -20.29 -4.92 4.73
C ARG A 228 -20.16 -4.26 3.37
N GLN A 229 -20.77 -3.10 3.17
CA GLN A 229 -20.69 -2.38 1.90
C GLN A 229 -19.47 -1.46 1.81
N THR A 230 -18.99 -0.96 2.96
CA THR A 230 -17.83 -0.05 3.03
C THR A 230 -16.66 -0.68 3.76
N VAL A 231 -15.44 -0.28 3.38
CA VAL A 231 -14.20 -0.69 4.06
C VAL A 231 -14.19 -0.28 5.54
N THR A 232 -14.80 0.87 5.86
CA THR A 232 -14.92 1.40 7.23
C THR A 232 -15.78 0.54 8.15
N SER A 233 -16.57 -0.38 7.58
CA SER A 233 -17.31 -1.39 8.35
C SER A 233 -16.46 -2.61 8.70
N THR A 234 -15.24 -2.71 8.14
CA THR A 234 -14.32 -3.81 8.44
C THR A 234 -13.54 -3.52 9.72
N PRO A 235 -13.33 -4.54 10.57
CA PRO A 235 -12.73 -4.35 11.88
C PRO A 235 -11.27 -3.88 11.82
N CYS A 236 -10.48 -4.38 10.87
CA CYS A 236 -9.07 -4.05 10.70
C CYS A 236 -8.75 -3.94 9.20
N TRP A 237 -8.19 -2.82 8.78
CA TRP A 237 -7.76 -2.63 7.40
C TRP A 237 -6.62 -1.62 7.32
N ILE A 238 -5.91 -1.64 6.19
CA ILE A 238 -4.87 -0.69 5.85
C ILE A 238 -5.19 0.00 4.53
N GLU A 239 -4.75 1.24 4.41
CA GLU A 239 -4.70 1.99 3.16
C GLU A 239 -3.24 2.18 2.77
N LEU A 240 -2.91 1.85 1.52
CA LEU A 240 -1.61 2.01 0.92
C LEU A 240 -1.65 3.18 -0.05
N HIS A 241 -0.72 4.11 0.09
CA HIS A 241 -0.51 5.22 -0.84
C HIS A 241 0.80 4.99 -1.58
N LEU A 242 0.72 4.81 -2.90
CA LEU A 242 1.89 4.59 -3.75
C LEU A 242 2.54 5.93 -4.10
N ASN A 243 3.71 6.20 -3.51
CA ASN A 243 4.33 7.53 -3.58
C ASN A 243 4.85 7.86 -4.98
N GLU A 244 5.33 6.88 -5.74
CA GLU A 244 5.87 7.10 -7.09
C GLU A 244 4.78 7.50 -8.12
N PRO A 245 3.67 6.74 -8.27
CA PRO A 245 2.51 7.17 -9.06
C PRO A 245 1.94 8.54 -8.66
N LEU A 246 1.87 8.81 -7.34
CA LEU A 246 1.39 10.10 -6.84
C LEU A 246 2.30 11.25 -7.26
N LYS A 247 3.63 11.07 -7.26
CA LYS A 247 4.57 12.08 -7.76
C LYS A 247 4.40 12.35 -9.25
N TRP A 248 4.16 11.31 -10.06
CA TRP A 248 3.90 11.51 -11.49
C TRP A 248 2.60 12.30 -11.70
N LEU A 249 1.57 11.98 -10.92
CA LEU A 249 0.30 12.69 -10.97
C LEU A 249 0.45 14.17 -10.58
N ASP A 250 1.13 14.46 -9.47
CA ASP A 250 1.36 15.80 -8.96
C ASP A 250 2.08 16.69 -10.00
N ARG A 251 3.10 16.15 -10.67
CA ARG A 251 3.80 16.88 -11.75
C ARG A 251 2.85 17.26 -12.90
N VAL A 252 2.05 16.30 -13.37
CA VAL A 252 1.10 16.56 -14.46
C VAL A 252 0.02 17.55 -14.04
N LEU A 253 -0.47 17.46 -12.80
CA LEU A 253 -1.48 18.38 -12.27
C LEU A 253 -0.93 19.81 -12.11
N GLN A 254 0.35 19.97 -11.74
CA GLN A 254 1.00 21.28 -11.69
C GLN A 254 1.11 21.93 -13.07
N GLU A 255 1.32 21.14 -14.12
CA GLU A 255 1.42 21.63 -15.51
C GLU A 255 0.05 21.98 -16.12
N MET A 256 -1.03 21.28 -15.75
CA MET A 256 -2.38 21.53 -16.30
C MET A 256 -3.08 22.79 -15.76
N GLY A 257 -2.55 23.41 -14.70
CA GLY A 257 -3.13 24.62 -14.10
C GLY A 257 -4.40 24.36 -13.28
N SER A 258 -5.14 25.43 -12.92
CA SER A 258 -6.33 25.35 -12.07
C SER A 258 -7.57 24.83 -12.84
N PRO A 259 -8.52 24.18 -12.15
CA PRO A 259 -9.79 23.76 -12.75
C PRO A 259 -10.53 24.92 -13.43
N SER A 260 -11.22 24.63 -14.53
CA SER A 260 -12.02 25.62 -15.27
C SER A 260 -13.23 26.15 -14.50
N THR A 261 -13.68 25.43 -13.46
CA THR A 261 -14.80 25.82 -12.60
C THR A 261 -14.27 26.49 -11.32
N PRO A 262 -14.51 27.81 -11.13
CA PRO A 262 -14.14 28.48 -9.90
C PRO A 262 -15.01 27.97 -8.75
N CYS A 263 -14.37 27.57 -7.65
CA CYS A 263 -15.06 27.17 -6.43
C CYS A 263 -15.63 28.44 -5.77
N THR A 264 -16.96 28.51 -5.59
CA THR A 264 -17.58 29.64 -4.90
C THR A 264 -17.33 29.50 -3.40
N SER A 265 -16.87 30.57 -2.75
CA SER A 265 -16.65 30.62 -1.29
C SER A 265 -17.95 30.68 -0.48
N VAL A 266 -19.10 30.68 -1.15
CA VAL A 266 -20.43 30.66 -0.56
C VAL A 266 -21.08 29.34 -0.99
N SER A 267 -21.37 28.48 -0.01
CA SER A 267 -22.04 27.19 -0.14
C SER A 267 -23.28 27.18 0.73
#